data_AF-A0A3L7BUK8-F1
#
_entry.id   AF-A0A3L7BUK8-F1
#
_cell.length_a   1.000
_cell.length_b   1.000
_cell.length_c   1.000
_cell.angle_alpha   90.00
_cell.angle_beta   90.00
_cell.angle_gamma   90.00
#
_symmetry.space_group_name_H-M   'P 1'
#
loop_
_entity.id
_entity.type
_entity.pdbx_description
1 polymer ?
#
loop_
_entity_poly.entity_id
_entity_poly.type
_entity_poly.pdbx_seq_one_letter_code
_entity_poly.pdbx_strand_id
1 'polypeptide(L)'
;MRSARPVGLLLSAAAALLWAIGMTVLQPLTEPIGPWSERLPGNNAYWARDLRFTAIVAVVLGLVLAGRGRLRWTGPAVLLGGLWLAADVTIDRADPTGAGPTVLLAAVGCAVLGAVAAVLWWRERNAPGAGTDRWALTGAACVAGVLTMVAAGIESPTDREPELNRAAFATGVLLVALTIGAALAAAPARTRARCVLAAGLGVAAVAGVGLIRTIPPGPRALPELALGAVLLTGVTLLAWDWPGGRPAWRRHAVAALAALVGPTVLLLVVAIVMIVLLPVGAMFTALAGNSPINAADSDVLYSLIGLLAGLGMGLLLAWPPALGYRADPSGPLRPVGSEGPAGPAGGRPASAERR
;
A
#
# COMPACT_ATOMS: atom_id res chain seq x y z
N MET A 1 -0.58 19.27 -4.89
CA MET A 1 -1.09 18.29 -5.87
C MET A 1 -2.61 18.21 -5.76
N ARG A 2 -3.36 18.60 -6.81
CA ARG A 2 -4.84 18.49 -6.82
C ARG A 2 -5.32 17.06 -7.15
N SER A 3 -4.51 16.27 -7.86
CA SER A 3 -4.87 14.93 -8.36
C SER A 3 -4.71 13.76 -7.37
N ALA A 4 -3.98 13.92 -6.25
CA ALA A 4 -3.72 12.80 -5.32
C ALA A 4 -5.02 12.24 -4.72
N ARG A 5 -5.99 13.11 -4.43
CA ARG A 5 -7.30 12.73 -3.90
C ARG A 5 -8.14 11.88 -4.85
N PRO A 6 -8.50 12.34 -6.07
CA PRO A 6 -9.27 11.51 -6.99
C PRO A 6 -8.53 10.23 -7.40
N VAL A 7 -7.20 10.24 -7.53
CA VAL A 7 -6.42 9.02 -7.82
C VAL A 7 -6.50 8.03 -6.66
N GLY A 8 -6.25 8.46 -5.41
CA GLY A 8 -6.33 7.57 -4.26
C GLY A 8 -7.72 6.97 -4.05
N LEU A 9 -8.78 7.76 -4.26
CA LEU A 9 -10.17 7.27 -4.19
C LEU A 9 -10.51 6.30 -5.31
N LEU A 10 -10.07 6.56 -6.55
CA LEU A 10 -10.27 5.65 -7.70
C LEU A 10 -9.56 4.31 -7.48
N LEU A 11 -8.31 4.33 -7.01
CA LEU A 11 -7.56 3.10 -6.68
C LEU A 11 -8.20 2.35 -5.51
N SER A 12 -8.73 3.07 -4.51
CA SER A 12 -9.49 2.44 -3.41
C SER A 12 -10.80 1.79 -3.89
N ALA A 13 -11.50 2.41 -4.83
CA ALA A 13 -12.71 1.83 -5.43
C ALA A 13 -12.37 0.58 -6.26
N ALA A 14 -11.32 0.63 -7.09
CA ALA A 14 -10.83 -0.53 -7.83
C ALA A 14 -10.41 -1.68 -6.89
N ALA A 15 -9.80 -1.37 -5.75
CA ALA A 15 -9.49 -2.34 -4.71
C ALA A 15 -10.75 -2.99 -4.11
N ALA A 16 -11.79 -2.21 -3.81
CA ALA A 16 -13.07 -2.73 -3.33
C ALA A 16 -13.77 -3.65 -4.36
N LEU A 17 -13.63 -3.37 -5.66
CA LEU A 17 -14.12 -4.26 -6.73
C LEU A 17 -13.34 -5.58 -6.77
N LEU A 18 -12.00 -5.54 -6.69
CA LEU A 18 -11.18 -6.74 -6.64
C LEU A 18 -11.45 -7.59 -5.39
N TRP A 19 -11.69 -6.95 -4.24
CA TRP A 19 -12.13 -7.64 -3.03
C TRP A 19 -13.48 -8.36 -3.23
N ALA A 20 -14.48 -7.68 -3.80
CA ALA A 20 -15.79 -8.29 -4.07
C ALA A 20 -15.69 -9.48 -5.04
N ILE A 21 -14.90 -9.36 -6.13
CA ILE A 21 -14.62 -10.46 -7.05
C ILE A 21 -13.86 -11.60 -6.34
N GLY A 22 -12.92 -11.26 -5.46
CA GLY A 22 -12.20 -12.24 -4.64
C GLY A 22 -13.14 -13.07 -3.76
N MET A 23 -14.12 -12.42 -3.13
CA MET A 23 -15.11 -13.05 -2.27
C MET A 23 -16.09 -13.95 -3.03
N THR A 24 -16.65 -13.49 -4.15
CA THR A 24 -17.81 -14.16 -4.77
C THR A 24 -17.50 -14.97 -6.03
N VAL A 25 -16.25 -14.90 -6.50
CA VAL A 25 -15.77 -15.63 -7.67
C VAL A 25 -14.52 -16.43 -7.31
N LEU A 26 -13.44 -15.78 -6.87
CA LEU A 26 -12.15 -16.49 -6.71
C LEU A 26 -12.16 -17.50 -5.56
N GLN A 27 -12.75 -17.16 -4.43
CA GLN A 27 -12.81 -18.02 -3.26
C GLN A 27 -13.64 -19.30 -3.48
N PRO A 28 -14.92 -19.23 -3.93
CA PRO A 28 -15.73 -20.42 -4.22
C PRO A 28 -15.11 -21.35 -5.27
N LEU A 29 -14.20 -20.82 -6.09
CA LEU A 29 -13.46 -21.56 -7.10
C LEU A 29 -12.19 -22.26 -6.54
N THR A 30 -11.58 -21.75 -5.47
CA THR A 30 -10.27 -22.21 -4.96
C THR A 30 -10.34 -23.01 -3.65
N GLU A 31 -11.41 -22.85 -2.87
CA GLU A 31 -11.53 -23.53 -1.58
C GLU A 31 -11.94 -25.01 -1.67
N PRO A 32 -11.73 -25.83 -0.61
CA PRO A 32 -11.89 -27.30 -0.65
C PRO A 32 -13.29 -27.87 -0.92
N ILE A 33 -14.29 -27.01 -1.14
CA ILE A 33 -15.68 -27.37 -1.48
C ILE A 33 -16.00 -26.98 -2.95
N GLY A 34 -15.13 -26.17 -3.58
CA GLY A 34 -15.31 -25.63 -4.92
C GLY A 34 -15.15 -26.65 -6.05
N PRO A 35 -15.54 -26.31 -7.29
CA PRO A 35 -15.50 -27.22 -8.42
C PRO A 35 -14.09 -27.68 -8.84
N TRP A 36 -13.04 -27.03 -8.31
CA TRP A 36 -11.63 -27.35 -8.57
C TRP A 36 -10.91 -27.99 -7.38
N SER A 37 -11.62 -28.32 -6.30
CA SER A 37 -11.02 -28.94 -5.11
C SER A 37 -10.69 -30.42 -5.31
N GLU A 38 -9.41 -30.80 -5.27
CA GLU A 38 -8.95 -32.19 -5.34
C GLU A 38 -8.98 -32.90 -3.96
N ARG A 39 -10.14 -32.84 -3.29
CA ARG A 39 -10.56 -33.65 -2.09
C ARG A 39 -9.71 -33.59 -0.81
N LEU A 40 -8.57 -32.90 -0.79
CA LEU A 40 -7.88 -32.43 0.43
C LEU A 40 -7.42 -30.97 0.21
N PRO A 41 -7.32 -30.15 1.27
CA PRO A 41 -6.68 -28.84 1.16
C PRO A 41 -5.18 -29.04 0.90
N GLY A 42 -4.77 -29.01 -0.36
CA GLY A 42 -3.35 -28.99 -0.73
C GLY A 42 -2.75 -27.60 -0.53
N ASN A 43 -1.43 -27.50 -0.73
CA ASN A 43 -0.75 -26.23 -0.77
C ASN A 43 -1.50 -25.22 -1.66
N ASN A 44 -1.54 -23.98 -1.20
CA ASN A 44 -2.14 -22.83 -1.86
C ASN A 44 -3.67 -22.69 -1.88
N ALA A 45 -4.44 -23.57 -1.22
CA ALA A 45 -5.92 -23.51 -1.20
C ALA A 45 -6.54 -22.16 -0.78
N TYR A 46 -5.83 -21.32 -0.01
CA TYR A 46 -6.33 -20.02 0.47
C TYR A 46 -5.77 -18.78 -0.24
N TRP A 47 -5.15 -18.91 -1.41
CA TRP A 47 -4.49 -17.76 -2.06
C TRP A 47 -5.49 -16.71 -2.60
N ALA A 48 -6.77 -17.06 -2.79
CA ALA A 48 -7.84 -16.08 -2.98
C ALA A 48 -8.05 -15.17 -1.75
N ARG A 49 -7.86 -15.69 -0.53
CA ARG A 49 -7.91 -14.91 0.72
C ARG A 49 -6.76 -13.91 0.80
N ASP A 50 -5.56 -14.29 0.35
CA ASP A 50 -4.43 -13.36 0.26
C ASP A 50 -4.67 -12.21 -0.73
N LEU A 51 -5.32 -12.47 -1.87
CA LEU A 51 -5.76 -11.40 -2.77
C LEU A 51 -6.85 -10.51 -2.15
N ARG A 52 -7.84 -11.08 -1.45
CA ARG A 52 -8.87 -10.31 -0.71
C ARG A 52 -8.24 -9.40 0.36
N PHE A 53 -7.36 -9.94 1.19
CA PHE A 53 -6.64 -9.20 2.22
C PHE A 53 -5.79 -8.07 1.60
N THR A 54 -5.05 -8.39 0.54
CA THR A 54 -4.23 -7.42 -0.21
C THR A 54 -5.08 -6.30 -0.81
N ALA A 55 -6.27 -6.62 -1.33
CA ALA A 55 -7.23 -5.63 -1.83
C ALA A 55 -7.76 -4.73 -0.70
N ILE A 56 -8.08 -5.27 0.49
CA ILE A 56 -8.46 -4.46 1.65
C ILE A 56 -7.31 -3.52 2.07
N VAL A 57 -6.06 -4.00 2.10
CA VAL A 57 -4.90 -3.13 2.34
C VAL A 57 -4.77 -2.05 1.26
N ALA A 58 -5.01 -2.38 -0.02
CA ALA A 58 -5.00 -1.41 -1.10
C ALA A 58 -6.09 -0.31 -0.96
N VAL A 59 -7.26 -0.60 -0.37
CA VAL A 59 -8.25 0.42 0.04
C VAL A 59 -7.64 1.38 1.06
N VAL A 60 -6.97 0.86 2.10
CA VAL A 60 -6.33 1.68 3.14
C VAL A 60 -5.25 2.58 2.52
N LEU A 61 -4.37 2.02 1.69
CA LEU A 61 -3.28 2.75 1.04
C LEU A 61 -3.80 3.83 0.07
N GLY A 62 -4.88 3.53 -0.67
CA GLY A 62 -5.55 4.50 -1.53
C GLY A 62 -6.18 5.66 -0.75
N LEU A 63 -6.76 5.41 0.43
CA LEU A 63 -7.24 6.45 1.33
C LEU A 63 -6.10 7.27 1.95
N VAL A 64 -4.97 6.65 2.32
CA VAL A 64 -3.76 7.35 2.78
C VAL A 64 -3.21 8.26 1.67
N LEU A 65 -3.18 7.80 0.42
CA LEU A 65 -2.85 8.62 -0.76
C LEU A 65 -3.85 9.79 -0.95
N ALA A 66 -5.15 9.52 -0.81
CA ALA A 66 -6.19 10.54 -0.97
C ALA A 66 -6.16 11.63 0.13
N GLY A 67 -5.76 11.23 1.34
CA GLY A 67 -5.46 12.07 2.49
C GLY A 67 -4.07 12.71 2.48
N ARG A 68 -3.22 12.38 1.49
CA ARG A 68 -1.83 12.86 1.37
C ARG A 68 -0.98 12.55 2.61
N GLY A 69 -1.17 11.35 3.17
CA GLY A 69 -0.48 10.84 4.35
C GLY A 69 -0.98 11.39 5.70
N ARG A 70 -1.86 12.40 5.70
CA ARG A 70 -2.27 13.08 6.93
C ARG A 70 -2.96 12.13 7.91
N LEU A 71 -2.54 12.17 9.18
CA LEU A 71 -3.08 11.34 10.27
C LEU A 71 -4.62 11.35 10.36
N ARG A 72 -5.26 12.49 10.06
CA ARG A 72 -6.73 12.65 10.01
C ARG A 72 -7.42 11.74 8.99
N TRP A 73 -6.72 11.28 7.95
CA TRP A 73 -7.19 10.27 7.00
C TRP A 73 -6.60 8.90 7.35
N THR A 74 -5.31 8.82 7.67
CA THR A 74 -4.61 7.56 7.92
C THR A 74 -5.23 6.76 9.07
N GLY A 75 -5.57 7.39 10.20
CA GLY A 75 -6.22 6.71 11.32
C GLY A 75 -7.58 6.10 10.93
N PRO A 76 -8.54 6.89 10.43
CA PRO A 76 -9.82 6.38 9.94
C PRO A 76 -9.71 5.36 8.79
N ALA A 77 -8.70 5.46 7.92
CA ALA A 77 -8.45 4.49 6.86
C ALA A 77 -8.01 3.13 7.44
N VAL A 78 -7.10 3.12 8.43
CA VAL A 78 -6.67 1.89 9.12
C VAL A 78 -7.83 1.28 9.91
N LEU A 79 -8.65 2.08 10.59
CA LEU A 79 -9.85 1.61 11.27
C LEU A 79 -10.87 1.00 10.29
N LEU A 80 -11.09 1.63 9.13
CA LEU A 80 -11.92 1.08 8.07
C LEU A 80 -11.36 -0.26 7.58
N GLY A 81 -10.05 -0.37 7.34
CA GLY A 81 -9.41 -1.63 6.94
C GLY A 81 -9.61 -2.75 7.96
N GLY A 82 -9.45 -2.47 9.26
CA GLY A 82 -9.71 -3.44 10.33
C GLY A 82 -11.18 -3.88 10.40
N LEU A 83 -12.13 -2.96 10.25
CA LEU A 83 -13.55 -3.28 10.16
C LEU A 83 -13.88 -4.08 8.89
N TRP A 84 -13.23 -3.77 7.77
CA TRP A 84 -13.40 -4.50 6.51
C TRP A 84 -12.86 -5.92 6.60
N LEU A 85 -11.74 -6.16 7.31
CA LEU A 85 -11.24 -7.52 7.59
C LEU A 85 -12.21 -8.32 8.48
N ALA A 86 -12.83 -7.68 9.47
CA ALA A 86 -13.86 -8.35 10.28
C ALA A 86 -15.11 -8.68 9.43
N ALA A 87 -15.52 -7.77 8.54
CA ALA A 87 -16.61 -7.99 7.60
C ALA A 87 -16.28 -9.09 6.58
N ASP A 88 -15.05 -9.11 6.06
CA ASP A 88 -14.53 -10.13 5.14
C ASP A 88 -14.70 -11.53 5.73
N VAL A 89 -14.15 -11.79 6.91
CA VAL A 89 -14.30 -13.08 7.63
C VAL A 89 -15.77 -13.44 7.94
N THR A 90 -16.62 -12.44 8.17
CA THR A 90 -18.05 -12.67 8.45
C THR A 90 -18.85 -12.99 7.19
N ILE A 91 -18.48 -12.40 6.04
CA ILE A 91 -19.10 -12.64 4.74
C ILE A 91 -18.61 -13.94 4.12
N ASP A 92 -17.33 -14.28 4.31
CA ASP A 92 -16.67 -15.55 3.97
C ASP A 92 -17.53 -16.75 4.44
N ARG A 93 -17.94 -16.73 5.71
CA ARG A 93 -18.86 -17.72 6.32
C ARG A 93 -20.21 -17.91 5.63
N ALA A 94 -20.67 -16.93 4.84
CA ALA A 94 -21.94 -17.01 4.12
C ALA A 94 -21.80 -17.60 2.70
N ASP A 95 -20.57 -17.90 2.26
CA ASP A 95 -20.20 -18.40 0.92
C ASP A 95 -21.01 -17.76 -0.22
N PRO A 96 -20.97 -16.42 -0.38
CA PRO A 96 -21.81 -15.72 -1.34
C PRO A 96 -21.29 -15.92 -2.77
N THR A 97 -22.00 -16.68 -3.60
CA THR A 97 -21.57 -16.98 -4.98
C THR A 97 -22.32 -16.20 -6.06
N GLY A 98 -21.63 -15.89 -7.15
CA GLY A 98 -22.22 -15.38 -8.39
C GLY A 98 -22.47 -13.87 -8.47
N ALA A 99 -22.94 -13.41 -9.63
CA ALA A 99 -22.90 -12.01 -10.03
C ALA A 99 -23.74 -11.05 -9.15
N GLY A 100 -24.89 -11.51 -8.63
CA GLY A 100 -25.75 -10.70 -7.77
C GLY A 100 -25.03 -10.25 -6.49
N PRO A 101 -24.52 -11.19 -5.67
CA PRO A 101 -23.64 -10.88 -4.56
C PRO A 101 -22.41 -10.06 -4.94
N THR A 102 -21.74 -10.33 -6.08
CA THR A 102 -20.59 -9.51 -6.53
C THR A 102 -20.96 -8.03 -6.67
N VAL A 103 -22.07 -7.73 -7.35
CA VAL A 103 -22.55 -6.36 -7.58
C VAL A 103 -22.97 -5.71 -6.26
N LEU A 104 -23.62 -6.45 -5.37
CA LEU A 104 -24.03 -5.94 -4.06
C LEU A 104 -22.81 -5.58 -3.18
N LEU A 105 -21.84 -6.49 -3.05
CA LEU A 105 -20.63 -6.24 -2.26
C LEU A 105 -19.77 -5.10 -2.86
N ALA A 106 -19.64 -5.05 -4.19
CA ALA A 106 -18.98 -3.96 -4.90
C ALA A 106 -19.65 -2.60 -4.63
N ALA A 107 -20.99 -2.54 -4.70
CA ALA A 107 -21.77 -1.33 -4.47
C ALA A 107 -21.68 -0.89 -3.00
N VAL A 108 -21.84 -1.80 -2.04
CA VAL A 108 -21.72 -1.52 -0.61
C VAL A 108 -20.31 -1.06 -0.24
N GLY A 109 -19.27 -1.75 -0.72
CA GLY A 109 -17.88 -1.36 -0.50
C GLY A 109 -17.57 0.04 -1.05
N CYS A 110 -18.01 0.34 -2.28
CA CYS A 110 -17.89 1.68 -2.87
C CYS A 110 -18.68 2.74 -2.10
N ALA A 111 -19.89 2.42 -1.60
CA ALA A 111 -20.72 3.33 -0.83
C ALA A 111 -20.11 3.66 0.54
N VAL A 112 -19.61 2.66 1.26
CA VAL A 112 -18.89 2.84 2.54
C VAL A 112 -17.63 3.70 2.33
N LEU A 113 -16.82 3.38 1.31
CA LEU A 113 -15.65 4.16 0.93
C LEU A 113 -16.02 5.62 0.62
N GLY A 114 -17.08 5.84 -0.17
CA GLY A 114 -17.58 7.17 -0.52
C GLY A 114 -18.07 7.97 0.70
N ALA A 115 -18.82 7.33 1.59
CA ALA A 115 -19.30 7.94 2.83
C ALA A 115 -18.14 8.34 3.76
N VAL A 116 -17.16 7.45 3.97
CA VAL A 116 -15.95 7.76 4.75
C VAL A 116 -15.17 8.91 4.11
N ALA A 117 -14.92 8.87 2.79
CA ALA A 117 -14.23 9.94 2.09
C ALA A 117 -14.96 11.29 2.17
N ALA A 118 -16.31 11.29 2.12
CA ALA A 118 -17.13 12.49 2.26
C ALA A 118 -17.05 13.08 3.68
N VAL A 119 -17.11 12.25 4.73
CA VAL A 119 -16.94 12.67 6.14
C VAL A 119 -15.54 13.24 6.38
N LEU A 120 -14.50 12.58 5.86
CA LEU A 120 -13.11 13.04 5.97
C LEU A 120 -12.88 14.36 5.22
N TRP A 121 -13.45 14.50 4.03
CA TRP A 121 -13.45 15.78 3.30
C TRP A 121 -14.13 16.88 4.11
N TRP A 122 -15.35 16.63 4.61
CA TRP A 122 -16.13 17.63 5.34
C TRP A 122 -15.37 18.13 6.57
N ARG A 123 -14.77 17.22 7.35
CA ARG A 123 -13.88 17.54 8.49
C ARG A 123 -12.63 18.35 8.13
N GLU A 124 -12.19 18.33 6.87
CA GLU A 124 -11.07 19.15 6.40
C GLU A 124 -11.45 20.54 5.91
N ARG A 125 -12.72 20.84 5.61
CA ARG A 125 -13.12 22.13 5.00
C ARG A 125 -12.72 23.34 5.85
N ASN A 126 -12.75 23.19 7.17
CA ASN A 126 -12.43 24.25 8.14
C ASN A 126 -11.02 24.07 8.76
N ALA A 127 -10.23 23.12 8.27
CA ALA A 127 -8.90 22.87 8.80
C ALA A 127 -7.87 23.81 8.13
N PRO A 128 -6.89 24.36 8.89
CA PRO A 128 -5.72 25.00 8.30
C PRO A 128 -5.04 24.07 7.28
N GLY A 129 -4.48 24.63 6.21
CA GLY A 129 -3.89 23.90 5.10
C GLY A 129 -2.63 23.11 5.50
N ALA A 130 -2.81 21.97 6.16
CA ALA A 130 -1.72 21.11 6.61
C ALA A 130 -0.86 20.62 5.43
N GLY A 131 0.43 20.36 5.70
CA GLY A 131 1.36 19.83 4.70
C GLY A 131 0.94 18.48 4.12
N THR A 132 1.72 18.01 3.14
CA THR A 132 1.77 16.58 2.82
C THR A 132 2.59 15.89 3.90
N ASP A 133 2.11 14.76 4.44
CA ASP A 133 2.97 13.88 5.23
C ASP A 133 3.75 12.96 4.27
N ARG A 134 5.02 13.31 4.05
CA ARG A 134 5.91 12.58 3.15
C ARG A 134 6.31 11.21 3.70
N TRP A 135 6.32 11.05 5.03
CA TRP A 135 6.75 9.82 5.69
C TRP A 135 5.66 8.76 5.56
N ALA A 136 4.43 9.10 5.91
CA ALA A 136 3.28 8.22 5.75
C ALA A 136 3.07 7.79 4.28
N LEU A 137 3.29 8.69 3.32
CA LEU A 137 3.22 8.35 1.89
C LEU A 137 4.39 7.50 1.39
N THR A 138 5.61 7.72 1.90
CA THR A 138 6.76 6.87 1.55
C THR A 138 6.56 5.46 2.13
N GLY A 139 6.10 5.35 3.37
CA GLY A 139 5.73 4.08 3.99
C GLY A 139 4.61 3.36 3.23
N ALA A 140 3.54 4.08 2.84
CA ALA A 140 2.48 3.51 2.01
C ALA A 140 2.98 3.01 0.64
N ALA A 141 3.94 3.72 0.03
CA ALA A 141 4.58 3.26 -1.20
C ALA A 141 5.44 2.00 -0.99
N CYS A 142 6.15 1.89 0.13
CA CYS A 142 6.92 0.69 0.48
C CYS A 142 6.01 -0.52 0.74
N VAL A 143 4.89 -0.34 1.46
CA VAL A 143 3.89 -1.40 1.68
C VAL A 143 3.30 -1.87 0.35
N ALA A 144 2.87 -0.95 -0.53
CA ALA A 144 2.37 -1.32 -1.85
C ALA A 144 3.44 -2.04 -2.69
N GLY A 145 4.70 -1.60 -2.63
CA GLY A 145 5.81 -2.20 -3.38
C GLY A 145 6.12 -3.64 -2.95
N VAL A 146 6.17 -3.92 -1.64
CA VAL A 146 6.38 -5.28 -1.13
C VAL A 146 5.17 -6.16 -1.40
N LEU A 147 3.94 -5.66 -1.21
CA LEU A 147 2.73 -6.41 -1.57
C LEU A 147 2.64 -6.70 -3.07
N THR A 148 3.25 -5.87 -3.93
CA THR A 148 3.32 -6.16 -5.38
C THR A 148 4.17 -7.43 -5.64
N MET A 149 5.25 -7.64 -4.88
CA MET A 149 6.06 -8.87 -4.98
C MET A 149 5.21 -10.09 -4.59
N VAL A 150 4.55 -10.02 -3.43
CA VAL A 150 3.67 -11.09 -2.93
C VAL A 150 2.56 -11.41 -3.92
N ALA A 151 1.88 -10.38 -4.46
CA ALA A 151 0.82 -10.56 -5.45
C ALA A 151 1.33 -11.14 -6.78
N ALA A 152 2.58 -10.87 -7.19
CA ALA A 152 3.17 -11.47 -8.38
C ALA A 152 3.45 -12.97 -8.21
N GLY A 153 3.77 -13.39 -6.98
CA GLY A 153 3.97 -14.79 -6.61
C GLY A 153 2.72 -15.67 -6.75
N ILE A 154 1.51 -15.11 -6.60
CA ILE A 154 0.20 -15.81 -6.66
C ILE A 154 -0.13 -16.30 -8.08
N GLU A 155 0.41 -17.42 -8.59
CA GLU A 155 0.17 -18.84 -8.24
C GLU A 155 -1.28 -19.29 -8.38
N SER A 156 -1.44 -20.60 -8.42
CA SER A 156 -2.62 -21.36 -8.80
C SER A 156 -2.45 -22.73 -8.16
N PRO A 157 -3.37 -23.22 -7.30
CA PRO A 157 -3.18 -24.50 -6.62
C PRO A 157 -3.01 -25.69 -7.57
N THR A 158 -3.70 -25.69 -8.72
CA THR A 158 -3.66 -26.79 -9.69
C THR A 158 -3.25 -26.38 -11.10
N ASP A 159 -2.83 -25.12 -11.30
CA ASP A 159 -2.64 -24.46 -12.62
C ASP A 159 -3.88 -24.47 -13.53
N ARG A 160 -5.07 -24.75 -12.98
CA ARG A 160 -6.37 -24.76 -13.70
C ARG A 160 -7.27 -23.57 -13.39
N GLU A 161 -6.79 -22.61 -12.60
CA GLU A 161 -7.56 -21.46 -12.09
C GLU A 161 -7.14 -20.14 -12.80
N PRO A 162 -7.41 -19.95 -14.11
CA PRO A 162 -6.94 -18.79 -14.87
C PRO A 162 -7.48 -17.44 -14.35
N GLU A 163 -8.61 -17.47 -13.63
CA GLU A 163 -9.19 -16.35 -12.90
C GLU A 163 -8.26 -15.84 -11.80
N LEU A 164 -7.65 -16.75 -11.03
CA LEU A 164 -6.72 -16.39 -9.96
C LEU A 164 -5.46 -15.72 -10.53
N ASN A 165 -4.93 -16.24 -11.64
CA ASN A 165 -3.82 -15.64 -12.37
C ASN A 165 -4.14 -14.20 -12.85
N ARG A 166 -5.33 -13.99 -13.43
CA ARG A 166 -5.80 -12.66 -13.86
C ARG A 166 -6.00 -11.70 -12.69
N ALA A 167 -6.54 -12.20 -11.57
CA ALA A 167 -6.76 -11.40 -10.37
C ALA A 167 -5.45 -11.01 -9.66
N ALA A 168 -4.48 -11.92 -9.60
CA ALA A 168 -3.14 -11.65 -9.11
C ALA A 168 -2.43 -10.57 -9.95
N PHE A 169 -2.50 -10.67 -11.29
CA PHE A 169 -2.01 -9.62 -12.18
C PHE A 169 -2.71 -8.27 -11.94
N ALA A 170 -4.05 -8.24 -11.90
CA ALA A 170 -4.81 -7.01 -11.67
C ALA A 170 -4.49 -6.35 -10.31
N THR A 171 -4.33 -7.17 -9.27
CA THR A 171 -3.93 -6.74 -7.92
C THR A 171 -2.50 -6.19 -7.93
N GLY A 172 -1.56 -6.87 -8.60
CA GLY A 172 -0.20 -6.38 -8.80
C GLY A 172 -0.16 -5.03 -9.52
N VAL A 173 -0.91 -4.86 -10.61
CA VAL A 173 -1.01 -3.58 -11.34
C VAL A 173 -1.58 -2.45 -10.47
N LEU A 174 -2.63 -2.74 -9.67
CA LEU A 174 -3.20 -1.81 -8.69
C LEU A 174 -2.16 -1.37 -7.65
N LEU A 175 -1.36 -2.30 -7.13
CA LEU A 175 -0.32 -2.03 -6.15
C LEU A 175 0.87 -1.27 -6.76
N VAL A 176 1.25 -1.52 -8.02
CA VAL A 176 2.22 -0.68 -8.76
C VAL A 176 1.70 0.76 -8.85
N ALA A 177 0.42 0.94 -9.20
CA ALA A 177 -0.19 2.27 -9.30
C ALA A 177 -0.23 2.99 -7.93
N LEU A 178 -0.52 2.28 -6.84
CA LEU A 178 -0.45 2.81 -5.48
C LEU A 178 0.98 3.17 -5.07
N THR A 179 1.96 2.30 -5.35
CA THR A 179 3.40 2.50 -5.08
C THR A 179 3.88 3.80 -5.71
N ILE A 180 3.63 3.96 -7.01
CA ILE A 180 4.07 5.12 -7.80
C ILE A 180 3.28 6.38 -7.42
N GLY A 181 1.97 6.26 -7.20
CA GLY A 181 1.10 7.35 -6.78
C GLY A 181 1.51 7.93 -5.42
N ALA A 182 1.79 7.07 -4.45
CA ALA A 182 2.25 7.44 -3.11
C ALA A 182 3.69 8.00 -3.12
N ALA A 183 4.63 7.38 -3.86
CA ALA A 183 6.00 7.89 -3.98
C ALA A 183 6.06 9.26 -4.68
N LEU A 184 5.29 9.46 -5.76
CA LEU A 184 5.13 10.78 -6.40
C LEU A 184 4.44 11.80 -5.49
N ALA A 185 3.53 11.37 -4.61
CA ALA A 185 2.88 12.24 -3.64
C ALA A 185 3.81 12.63 -2.48
N ALA A 186 4.77 11.77 -2.13
CA ALA A 186 5.83 12.02 -1.16
C ALA A 186 6.97 12.91 -1.69
N ALA A 187 7.07 13.13 -3.00
CA ALA A 187 8.10 13.97 -3.61
C ALA A 187 8.06 15.43 -3.10
N PRO A 188 9.20 16.12 -2.89
CA PRO A 188 9.21 17.54 -2.51
C PRO A 188 8.63 18.44 -3.60
N ALA A 189 8.94 18.11 -4.86
CA ALA A 189 8.57 18.86 -6.04
C ALA A 189 8.26 17.89 -7.19
N ARG A 190 7.18 18.17 -7.92
CA ARG A 190 6.80 17.40 -9.11
C ARG A 190 7.50 17.98 -10.34
N THR A 191 8.65 17.42 -10.70
CA THR A 191 9.39 17.78 -11.92
C THR A 191 8.99 16.89 -13.11
N ARG A 192 9.24 17.36 -14.34
CA ARG A 192 9.04 16.55 -15.56
C ARG A 192 9.86 15.25 -15.49
N ALA A 193 11.11 15.33 -15.03
CA ALA A 193 11.99 14.18 -14.83
C ALA A 193 11.38 13.11 -13.90
N ARG A 194 10.82 13.50 -12.74
CA ARG A 194 10.13 12.55 -11.85
C ARG A 194 8.88 11.94 -12.48
N CYS A 195 8.14 12.70 -13.30
CA CYS A 195 6.97 12.17 -14.01
C CYS A 195 7.36 11.14 -15.08
N VAL A 196 8.43 11.40 -15.83
CA VAL A 196 8.96 10.45 -16.83
C VAL A 196 9.53 9.20 -16.14
N LEU A 197 10.30 9.36 -15.06
CA LEU A 197 10.82 8.25 -14.28
C LEU A 197 9.69 7.37 -13.70
N ALA A 198 8.64 7.99 -13.16
CA ALA A 198 7.47 7.28 -12.65
C ALA A 198 6.71 6.51 -13.75
N ALA A 199 6.58 7.08 -14.95
CA ALA A 199 5.97 6.39 -16.09
C ALA A 199 6.82 5.19 -16.53
N GLY A 200 8.14 5.36 -16.67
CA GLY A 200 9.06 4.27 -17.00
C GLY A 200 9.08 3.16 -15.96
N LEU A 201 9.11 3.51 -14.67
CA LEU A 201 9.00 2.57 -13.55
C LEU A 201 7.67 1.81 -13.58
N GLY A 202 6.56 2.49 -13.88
CA GLY A 202 5.24 1.86 -13.98
C GLY A 202 5.16 0.85 -15.12
N VAL A 203 5.64 1.21 -16.32
CA VAL A 203 5.69 0.28 -17.46
C VAL A 203 6.59 -0.91 -17.14
N ALA A 204 7.79 -0.68 -16.59
CA ALA A 204 8.72 -1.75 -16.24
C ALA A 204 8.17 -2.68 -15.15
N ALA A 205 7.50 -2.15 -14.12
CA ALA A 205 6.93 -2.94 -13.04
C ALA A 205 5.69 -3.74 -13.49
N VAL A 206 4.79 -3.14 -14.30
CA VAL A 206 3.63 -3.86 -14.87
C VAL A 206 4.08 -4.98 -15.81
N ALA A 207 5.08 -4.72 -16.66
CA ALA A 207 5.69 -5.74 -17.49
C ALA A 207 6.39 -6.83 -16.65
N GLY A 208 7.06 -6.43 -15.56
CA GLY A 208 7.69 -7.35 -14.60
C GLY A 208 6.68 -8.29 -13.94
N VAL A 209 5.58 -7.76 -13.39
CA VAL A 209 4.47 -8.58 -12.87
C VAL A 209 3.99 -9.55 -13.96
N GLY A 210 3.65 -9.04 -15.14
CA GLY A 210 3.18 -9.87 -16.27
C GLY A 210 4.14 -10.98 -16.66
N LEU A 211 5.45 -10.69 -16.72
CA LEU A 211 6.49 -11.68 -17.03
C LEU A 211 6.59 -12.76 -15.94
N ILE A 212 6.58 -12.38 -14.66
CA ILE A 212 6.58 -13.34 -13.54
C ILE A 212 5.40 -14.32 -13.65
N ARG A 213 4.21 -13.84 -14.04
CA ARG A 213 3.03 -14.69 -14.27
C ARG A 213 3.20 -15.72 -15.40
N THR A 214 4.14 -15.52 -16.34
CA THR A 214 4.44 -16.48 -17.43
C THR A 214 5.51 -17.52 -17.06
N ILE A 215 6.25 -17.30 -15.98
CA ILE A 215 7.27 -18.21 -15.47
C ILE A 215 6.57 -19.25 -14.56
N PRO A 216 6.94 -20.55 -14.56
CA PRO A 216 6.40 -21.53 -13.61
C PRO A 216 6.73 -21.17 -12.15
N PRO A 217 5.93 -21.59 -11.14
CA PRO A 217 6.12 -21.31 -9.71
C PRO A 217 7.57 -21.29 -9.19
N GLY A 218 8.25 -22.45 -9.15
CA GLY A 218 9.56 -22.62 -8.48
C GLY A 218 10.64 -21.56 -8.82
N PRO A 219 10.91 -21.23 -10.10
CA PRO A 219 11.91 -20.22 -10.46
C PRO A 219 11.49 -18.74 -10.27
N ARG A 220 10.28 -18.40 -9.78
CA ARG A 220 9.82 -16.99 -9.67
C ARG A 220 10.55 -16.13 -8.63
N ALA A 221 11.15 -16.74 -7.60
CA ALA A 221 11.72 -16.00 -6.46
C ALA A 221 12.76 -14.93 -6.86
N LEU A 222 13.62 -15.20 -7.86
CA LEU A 222 14.60 -14.22 -8.35
C LEU A 222 13.95 -13.07 -9.14
N PRO A 223 13.07 -13.32 -10.13
CA PRO A 223 12.22 -12.31 -10.75
C PRO A 223 11.41 -11.43 -9.76
N GLU A 224 10.80 -12.03 -8.72
CA GLU A 224 10.05 -11.30 -7.69
C GLU A 224 10.95 -10.37 -6.87
N LEU A 225 12.10 -10.87 -6.43
CA LEU A 225 13.12 -10.11 -5.71
C LEU A 225 13.64 -8.94 -6.57
N ALA A 226 13.83 -9.15 -7.88
CA ALA A 226 14.19 -8.10 -8.82
C ALA A 226 13.08 -7.05 -8.98
N LEU A 227 11.81 -7.45 -9.10
CA LEU A 227 10.66 -6.54 -9.15
C LEU A 227 10.57 -5.70 -7.87
N GLY A 228 10.73 -6.32 -6.71
CA GLY A 228 10.76 -5.64 -5.40
C GLY A 228 11.87 -4.60 -5.30
N ALA A 229 13.10 -5.00 -5.66
CA ALA A 229 14.25 -4.12 -5.67
C ALA A 229 14.04 -2.92 -6.61
N VAL A 230 13.51 -3.14 -7.81
CA VAL A 230 13.17 -2.08 -8.79
C VAL A 230 12.13 -1.12 -8.23
N LEU A 231 11.03 -1.64 -7.68
CA LEU A 231 9.95 -0.82 -7.12
C LEU A 231 10.43 0.03 -5.94
N LEU A 232 11.08 -0.57 -4.95
CA LEU A 232 11.52 0.14 -3.74
C LEU A 232 12.70 1.10 -4.00
N THR A 233 13.62 0.75 -4.90
CA THR A 233 14.63 1.70 -5.39
C THR A 233 13.95 2.89 -6.08
N GLY A 234 12.95 2.60 -6.92
CA GLY A 234 12.09 3.59 -7.57
C GLY A 234 11.36 4.50 -6.59
N VAL A 235 10.84 3.96 -5.47
CA VAL A 235 10.26 4.76 -4.37
C VAL A 235 11.28 5.77 -3.85
N THR A 236 12.53 5.37 -3.59
CA THR A 236 13.55 6.34 -3.10
C THR A 236 13.87 7.41 -4.15
N LEU A 237 14.02 7.05 -5.42
CA LEU A 237 14.30 7.99 -6.51
C LEU A 237 13.15 9.00 -6.69
N LEU A 238 11.90 8.57 -6.51
CA LEU A 238 10.71 9.42 -6.65
C LEU A 238 10.38 10.24 -5.40
N ALA A 239 10.59 9.70 -4.19
CA ALA A 239 10.14 10.32 -2.93
C ALA A 239 11.21 11.19 -2.25
N TRP A 240 12.50 10.83 -2.32
CA TRP A 240 13.58 11.56 -1.63
C TRP A 240 13.92 12.89 -2.34
N ASP A 241 14.71 13.76 -1.71
CA ASP A 241 15.08 15.05 -2.32
C ASP A 241 16.25 14.90 -3.29
N TRP A 242 16.29 15.76 -4.32
CA TRP A 242 17.37 15.82 -5.32
C TRP A 242 18.13 17.15 -5.15
N PRO A 243 19.11 17.24 -4.22
CA PRO A 243 19.91 18.44 -4.06
C PRO A 243 20.63 18.78 -5.37
N GLY A 244 20.61 20.05 -5.77
CA GLY A 244 21.11 20.48 -7.09
C GLY A 244 20.32 19.94 -8.30
N GLY A 245 19.10 19.43 -8.08
CA GLY A 245 18.22 18.93 -9.15
C GLY A 245 18.58 17.55 -9.71
N ARG A 246 19.59 16.86 -9.15
CA ARG A 246 20.04 15.52 -9.59
C ARG A 246 19.92 14.48 -8.45
N PRO A 247 19.72 13.19 -8.76
CA PRO A 247 19.74 12.14 -7.74
C PRO A 247 21.13 12.02 -7.10
N ALA A 248 21.19 11.87 -5.78
CA ALA A 248 22.43 11.61 -5.05
C ALA A 248 22.81 10.13 -5.18
N TRP A 249 23.37 9.73 -6.33
CA TRP A 249 23.53 8.32 -6.74
C TRP A 249 24.11 7.39 -5.67
N ARG A 250 25.13 7.81 -4.91
CA ARG A 250 25.69 7.01 -3.81
C ARG A 250 24.64 6.63 -2.75
N ARG A 251 23.72 7.55 -2.39
CA ARG A 251 22.66 7.31 -1.41
C ARG A 251 21.57 6.39 -1.99
N HIS A 252 21.23 6.56 -3.27
CA HIS A 252 20.30 5.65 -3.95
C HIS A 252 20.88 4.26 -4.18
N ALA A 253 22.20 4.11 -4.35
CA ALA A 253 22.85 2.80 -4.44
C ALA A 253 22.80 2.03 -3.10
N VAL A 254 23.02 2.72 -1.97
CA VAL A 254 22.82 2.12 -0.63
C VAL A 254 21.35 1.76 -0.42
N ALA A 255 20.41 2.63 -0.82
CA ALA A 255 18.99 2.33 -0.74
C ALA A 255 18.55 1.20 -1.68
N ALA A 256 19.19 1.03 -2.84
CA ALA A 256 18.97 -0.08 -3.75
C ALA A 256 19.47 -1.41 -3.16
N LEU A 257 20.63 -1.42 -2.50
CA LEU A 257 21.10 -2.59 -1.75
C LEU A 257 20.15 -2.95 -0.61
N ALA A 258 19.66 -1.95 0.14
CA ALA A 258 18.64 -2.14 1.16
C ALA A 258 17.30 -2.64 0.58
N ALA A 259 16.91 -2.17 -0.61
CA ALA A 259 15.72 -2.62 -1.33
C ALA A 259 15.86 -4.04 -1.91
N LEU A 260 17.08 -4.51 -2.19
CA LEU A 260 17.38 -5.85 -2.68
C LEU A 260 17.35 -6.90 -1.56
N VAL A 261 17.93 -6.57 -0.39
CA VAL A 261 18.12 -7.51 0.72
C VAL A 261 17.01 -7.39 1.77
N GLY A 262 16.60 -6.15 2.08
CA GLY A 262 15.70 -5.84 3.19
C GLY A 262 14.32 -6.53 3.10
N PRO A 263 13.60 -6.48 1.96
CA PRO A 263 12.29 -7.13 1.84
C PRO A 263 12.40 -8.64 2.06
N THR A 264 13.40 -9.29 1.46
CA THR A 264 13.61 -10.74 1.57
C THR A 264 13.91 -11.17 3.00
N VAL A 265 14.78 -10.44 3.70
CA VAL A 265 15.10 -10.71 5.12
C VAL A 265 13.87 -10.49 6.01
N LEU A 266 13.12 -9.39 5.81
CA LEU A 266 11.91 -9.11 6.58
C LEU A 266 10.79 -10.10 6.31
N LEU A 267 10.56 -10.48 5.05
CA LEU A 267 9.60 -11.52 4.67
C LEU A 267 9.95 -12.84 5.35
N LEU A 268 11.23 -13.27 5.30
CA LEU A 268 11.69 -14.51 5.94
C LEU A 268 11.50 -14.47 7.46
N VAL A 269 11.91 -13.39 8.13
CA VAL A 269 11.78 -13.24 9.60
C VAL A 269 10.30 -13.26 10.02
N VAL A 270 9.45 -12.50 9.32
CA VAL A 270 8.01 -12.44 9.64
C VAL A 270 7.32 -13.79 9.31
N ALA A 271 7.70 -14.46 8.22
CA ALA A 271 7.20 -15.79 7.88
C ALA A 271 7.52 -16.81 8.99
N ILE A 272 8.78 -16.87 9.44
CA ILE A 272 9.18 -17.77 10.54
C ILE A 272 8.41 -17.46 11.82
N VAL A 273 8.24 -16.18 12.18
CA VAL A 273 7.46 -15.78 13.36
C VAL A 273 5.98 -16.20 13.24
N MET A 274 5.36 -16.01 12.07
CA MET A 274 3.95 -16.38 11.86
C MET A 274 3.75 -17.91 11.76
N ILE A 275 4.69 -18.65 11.19
CA ILE A 275 4.60 -20.12 11.10
C ILE A 275 4.83 -20.77 12.47
N VAL A 276 5.80 -20.28 13.25
CA VAL A 276 6.27 -20.97 14.47
C VAL A 276 5.63 -20.42 15.76
N LEU A 277 5.37 -19.11 15.85
CA LEU A 277 4.97 -18.47 17.11
C LEU A 277 3.51 -17.98 17.11
N LEU A 278 2.99 -17.54 15.96
CA LEU A 278 1.67 -16.91 15.84
C LEU A 278 0.98 -17.37 14.54
N PRO A 279 0.33 -18.55 14.52
CA PRO A 279 -0.32 -19.12 13.33
C PRO A 279 -1.61 -18.39 12.97
N VAL A 280 -1.47 -17.13 12.56
CA VAL A 280 -2.59 -16.21 12.28
C VAL A 280 -3.44 -16.70 11.10
N GLY A 281 -2.85 -17.33 10.08
CA GLY A 281 -3.62 -17.91 8.96
C GLY A 281 -4.61 -18.96 9.43
N ALA A 282 -4.16 -19.94 10.23
CA ALA A 282 -5.02 -20.94 10.87
C ALA A 282 -6.12 -20.32 11.76
N MET A 283 -5.82 -19.21 12.46
CA MET A 283 -6.87 -18.47 13.20
C MET A 283 -7.92 -17.87 12.26
N PHE A 284 -7.52 -17.28 11.13
CA PHE A 284 -8.45 -16.75 10.13
C PHE A 284 -9.27 -17.88 9.47
N THR A 285 -8.66 -19.01 9.13
CA THR A 285 -9.35 -20.20 8.61
C THR A 285 -10.42 -20.71 9.59
N ALA A 286 -10.07 -20.88 10.87
CA ALA A 286 -11.01 -21.29 11.90
C ALA A 286 -12.13 -20.25 12.15
N LEU A 287 -11.80 -18.95 12.07
CA LEU A 287 -12.77 -17.86 12.16
C LEU A 287 -13.62 -17.68 10.90
N ALA A 288 -13.21 -18.20 9.74
CA ALA A 288 -14.05 -18.36 8.55
C ALA A 288 -14.88 -19.66 8.62
N GLY A 289 -14.52 -20.61 9.47
CA GLY A 289 -15.16 -21.94 9.54
C GLY A 289 -14.66 -22.91 8.47
N ASN A 290 -13.56 -22.58 7.79
CA ASN A 290 -13.01 -23.35 6.68
C ASN A 290 -12.08 -24.45 7.24
N SER A 291 -11.86 -25.53 6.48
CA SER A 291 -11.10 -26.69 6.94
C SER A 291 -9.60 -26.37 7.13
N PRO A 292 -8.97 -26.72 8.26
CA PRO A 292 -7.53 -26.50 8.43
C PRO A 292 -6.72 -27.26 7.36
N ILE A 293 -5.72 -26.60 6.78
CA ILE A 293 -4.69 -27.27 5.97
C ILE A 293 -3.86 -28.14 6.94
N ASN A 294 -3.89 -29.46 6.74
CA ASN A 294 -3.22 -30.43 7.60
C ASN A 294 -2.25 -31.29 6.75
N ALA A 295 -1.07 -31.55 7.33
CA ALA A 295 0.10 -32.21 6.75
C ALA A 295 0.92 -31.36 5.75
N ALA A 296 2.25 -31.35 5.95
CA ALA A 296 3.34 -30.74 5.16
C ALA A 296 3.27 -29.24 4.84
N ASP A 297 2.08 -28.71 4.56
CA ASP A 297 1.82 -27.34 4.14
C ASP A 297 1.44 -26.45 5.32
N SER A 298 1.57 -25.13 5.16
CA SER A 298 1.33 -24.16 6.23
C SER A 298 0.24 -23.15 5.85
N ASP A 299 -0.78 -23.02 6.70
CA ASP A 299 -1.84 -22.03 6.56
C ASP A 299 -1.30 -20.61 6.90
N VAL A 300 -0.73 -19.99 5.87
CA VAL A 300 0.07 -18.76 5.98
C VAL A 300 -0.53 -17.65 5.13
N LEU A 301 -0.87 -16.54 5.78
CA LEU A 301 -1.37 -15.33 5.13
C LEU A 301 -0.19 -14.48 4.63
N TYR A 302 0.34 -14.82 3.46
CA TYR A 302 1.52 -14.17 2.84
C TYR A 302 1.36 -12.66 2.64
N SER A 303 0.14 -12.19 2.41
CA SER A 303 -0.23 -10.78 2.32
C SER A 303 -0.04 -10.02 3.64
N LEU A 304 -0.26 -10.67 4.80
CA LEU A 304 0.06 -10.08 6.11
C LEU A 304 1.58 -10.06 6.34
N ILE A 305 2.31 -11.10 5.91
CA ILE A 305 3.78 -11.11 5.93
C ILE A 305 4.32 -9.94 5.08
N GLY A 306 3.79 -9.77 3.86
CA GLY A 306 4.12 -8.68 2.94
C GLY A 306 3.76 -7.29 3.48
N LEU A 307 2.63 -7.16 4.17
CA LEU A 307 2.26 -5.91 4.85
C LEU A 307 3.27 -5.55 5.94
N LEU A 308 3.63 -6.49 6.82
CA LEU A 308 4.58 -6.26 7.91
C LEU A 308 6.01 -5.99 7.40
N ALA A 309 6.48 -6.76 6.42
CA ALA A 309 7.75 -6.50 5.74
C ALA A 309 7.76 -5.14 5.02
N GLY A 310 6.65 -4.79 4.36
CA GLY A 310 6.43 -3.49 3.73
C GLY A 310 6.44 -2.31 4.70
N LEU A 311 5.89 -2.50 5.92
CA LEU A 311 5.96 -1.52 7.01
C LEU A 311 7.39 -1.38 7.54
N GLY A 312 8.12 -2.49 7.71
CA GLY A 312 9.55 -2.47 8.07
C GLY A 312 10.42 -1.74 7.05
N MET A 313 10.21 -2.02 5.75
CA MET A 313 10.84 -1.26 4.66
C MET A 313 10.39 0.20 4.65
N GLY A 314 9.15 0.48 5.01
CA GLY A 314 8.63 1.83 5.20
C GLY A 314 9.40 2.60 6.28
N LEU A 315 9.66 2.00 7.45
CA LEU A 315 10.47 2.61 8.51
C LEU A 315 11.90 2.89 8.05
N LEU A 316 12.52 1.96 7.31
CA LEU A 316 13.88 2.09 6.80
C LEU A 316 14.02 3.15 5.69
N LEU A 317 13.10 3.19 4.73
CA LEU A 317 13.19 4.04 3.53
C LEU A 317 12.46 5.38 3.66
N ALA A 318 11.49 5.51 4.57
CA ALA A 318 10.91 6.81 4.94
C ALA A 318 11.83 7.62 5.87
N TRP A 319 12.83 7.00 6.49
CA TRP A 319 13.86 7.67 7.30
C TRP A 319 15.23 7.77 6.59
N PRO A 320 15.41 8.64 5.57
CA PRO A 320 16.70 8.79 4.88
C PRO A 320 17.94 8.95 5.80
N PRO A 321 17.90 9.69 6.93
CA PRO A 321 18.99 9.69 7.92
C PRO A 321 19.48 8.32 8.41
N ALA A 322 18.64 7.30 8.51
CA ALA A 322 19.05 5.94 8.86
C ALA A 322 20.01 5.33 7.83
N LEU A 323 19.95 5.80 6.58
CA LEU A 323 20.84 5.43 5.47
C LEU A 323 21.89 6.53 5.18
N GLY A 324 22.21 7.36 6.18
CA GLY A 324 23.23 8.41 6.08
C GLY A 324 22.83 9.65 5.27
N TYR A 325 21.56 9.79 4.88
CA TYR A 325 21.07 11.00 4.23
C TYR A 325 20.84 12.09 5.29
N ARG A 326 21.71 13.09 5.34
CA ARG A 326 21.37 14.40 5.92
C ARG A 326 20.76 15.27 4.82
N ALA A 327 19.61 15.88 5.13
CA ALA A 327 19.10 17.00 4.35
C ALA A 327 20.07 18.18 4.49
N ASP A 328 20.30 18.90 3.41
CA ASP A 328 21.23 20.02 3.41
C ASP A 328 20.58 21.24 4.12
N PRO A 329 21.11 21.72 5.26
CA PRO A 329 20.54 22.85 5.97
C PRO A 329 20.67 24.18 5.19
N SER A 330 21.46 24.21 4.11
CA SER A 330 21.62 25.38 3.23
C SER A 330 20.52 25.51 2.16
N GLY A 331 19.55 24.59 2.12
CA GLY A 331 18.34 24.77 1.30
C GLY A 331 17.68 26.12 1.62
N PRO A 332 17.18 26.87 0.63
CA PRO A 332 16.80 28.26 0.80
C PRO A 332 15.82 28.39 1.97
N LEU A 333 16.24 29.15 2.98
CA LEU A 333 15.40 29.55 4.10
C LEU A 333 14.05 29.96 3.54
N ARG A 334 12.97 29.38 4.09
CA ARG A 334 11.64 29.94 3.88
C ARG A 334 11.77 31.45 4.08
N PRO A 335 11.22 32.30 3.18
CA PRO A 335 11.17 33.72 3.47
C PRO A 335 10.53 33.86 4.83
N VAL A 336 11.30 34.34 5.80
CA VAL A 336 10.79 34.76 7.11
C VAL A 336 9.69 35.75 6.74
N GLY A 337 8.45 35.40 7.11
CA GLY A 337 7.29 36.16 6.69
C GLY A 337 7.55 37.62 7.06
N SER A 338 7.43 38.51 6.07
CA SER A 338 7.78 39.92 6.21
C SER A 338 7.22 40.44 7.52
N GLU A 339 8.09 40.72 8.49
CA GLU A 339 7.69 41.41 9.70
C GLU A 339 7.00 42.70 9.23
N GLY A 340 5.76 42.88 9.68
CA GLY A 340 4.94 43.99 9.21
C GLY A 340 5.65 45.32 9.46
N PRO A 341 5.40 46.36 8.64
CA PRO A 341 6.03 47.65 8.83
C PRO A 341 5.84 48.11 10.27
N ALA A 342 6.93 48.59 10.89
CA ALA A 342 6.94 49.01 12.28
C ALA A 342 5.78 49.97 12.54
N GLY A 343 4.92 49.60 13.50
CA GLY A 343 3.81 50.45 13.91
C GLY A 343 4.33 51.81 14.37
N PRO A 344 3.62 52.92 14.07
CA PRO A 344 4.10 54.26 14.36
C PRO A 344 4.37 54.42 15.85
N ALA A 345 5.47 55.08 16.18
CA ALA A 345 5.90 55.31 17.56
C ALA A 345 4.83 56.09 18.34
N GLY A 346 4.09 55.38 19.20
CA GLY A 346 3.12 55.98 20.10
C GLY A 346 3.82 56.90 21.10
N GLY A 347 3.55 58.20 21.00
CA GLY A 347 4.16 59.21 21.86
C GLY A 347 3.84 59.01 23.34
N ARG A 348 4.84 59.26 24.20
CA ARG A 348 4.64 59.39 25.65
C ARG A 348 4.17 60.82 26.01
N PRO A 349 3.55 61.01 27.19
CA PRO A 349 2.53 62.03 27.37
C PRO A 349 3.06 63.43 27.69
N ALA A 350 2.30 64.44 27.29
CA ALA A 350 2.43 65.79 27.84
C ALA A 350 1.93 65.80 29.29
N SER A 351 2.67 66.48 30.16
CA SER A 351 2.40 66.63 31.58
C SER A 351 1.11 67.40 31.86
N ALA A 352 0.31 66.90 32.80
CA ALA A 352 -0.76 67.67 33.42
C ALA A 352 -0.17 68.57 34.49
N GLU A 353 -0.18 69.88 34.25
CA GLU A 353 0.18 70.90 35.25
C GLU A 353 -0.86 72.02 35.20
N ARG A 354 -1.81 72.01 36.15
CA ARG A 354 -2.57 73.19 36.63
C ARG A 354 -3.55 72.84 37.75
N ARG A 355 -3.35 73.56 38.87
CA ARG A 355 -4.27 73.82 40.00
C ARG A 355 -4.48 72.68 41.00
#